data_AF-A0A067QSL4-F1
#
_entry.id   AF-A0A067QSL4-F1
#
_cell.length_a   1.000
_cell.length_b   1.000
_cell.length_c   1.000
_cell.angle_alpha   90.00
_cell.angle_beta   90.00
_cell.angle_gamma   90.00
#
_symmetry.space_group_name_H-M   'P 1'
#
loop_
_entity.id
_entity.type
_entity.pdbx_description
1 polymer ?
#
loop_
_entity_poly.entity_id
_entity_poly.type
_entity_poly.pdbx_seq_one_letter_code
_entity_poly.pdbx_strand_id
1 'polypeptide(L)'
;MDSELTADVNFTSRIKNFQESVNGIGELLKNAFEKDVYERLDIGDRVKYDLFLSYTLNSLFWLYLRTQGEDPAKHAVKSEIDRVRDYNTKAKQVQDRRTIMPRIDVAAAQRFIRSGLWQPNQSDNQNADINVEGAE
;
A
#
# COMPACT_ATOMS: atom_id res chain seq x y z
N MET A 1 35.99 35.52 -8.56
CA MET A 1 35.57 34.11 -8.35
C MET A 1 34.15 33.88 -8.84
N ASP A 2 33.19 34.73 -8.46
CA ASP A 2 31.77 34.55 -8.86
C ASP A 2 31.51 34.63 -10.38
N SER A 3 32.33 35.38 -11.13
CA SER A 3 32.24 35.51 -12.59
C SER A 3 32.61 34.23 -13.37
N GLU A 4 33.55 33.43 -12.86
CA GLU A 4 33.96 32.17 -13.51
C GLU A 4 32.95 31.06 -13.27
N LEU A 5 32.34 31.02 -12.09
CA LEU A 5 31.32 30.03 -11.75
C LEU A 5 30.00 30.25 -12.50
N THR A 6 29.69 31.51 -12.81
CA THR A 6 28.53 31.88 -13.64
C THR A 6 28.74 31.56 -15.13
N ALA A 7 30.00 31.42 -15.57
CA ALA A 7 30.34 31.05 -16.94
C ALA A 7 30.17 29.54 -17.21
N ASP A 8 30.13 28.70 -16.16
CA ASP A 8 29.84 27.27 -16.32
C ASP A 8 28.34 27.05 -16.60
N VAL A 9 28.04 26.82 -17.87
CA VAL A 9 26.70 26.53 -18.39
C VAL A 9 26.11 25.28 -17.75
N ASN A 10 26.92 24.24 -17.47
CA ASN A 10 26.45 22.99 -16.88
C ASN A 10 26.06 23.18 -15.42
N PHE A 11 26.90 23.86 -14.66
CA PHE A 11 26.60 24.20 -13.26
C PHE A 11 25.34 25.06 -13.17
N THR A 12 25.27 26.13 -13.97
CA THR A 12 24.12 27.05 -14.00
C THR A 12 22.82 26.32 -14.38
N SER A 13 22.86 25.41 -15.35
CA SER A 13 21.70 24.60 -15.74
C SER A 13 21.23 23.69 -14.60
N ARG A 14 22.15 23.03 -13.88
CA ARG A 14 21.80 22.17 -12.73
C ARG A 14 21.13 22.97 -11.60
N ILE A 15 21.64 24.17 -11.31
CA ILE A 15 21.06 25.04 -10.28
C ILE A 15 19.67 25.54 -10.69
N LYS A 16 19.48 25.93 -11.96
CA LYS A 16 18.15 26.30 -12.47
C LYS A 16 17.16 25.14 -12.36
N ASN A 17 17.54 23.95 -12.82
CA ASN A 17 16.70 22.76 -12.72
C ASN A 17 16.35 22.42 -11.27
N PHE A 18 17.32 22.57 -10.36
CA PHE A 18 17.10 22.37 -8.93
C PHE A 18 16.08 23.37 -8.37
N GLN A 19 16.23 24.65 -8.68
CA GLN A 19 15.32 25.70 -8.24
C GLN A 19 13.90 25.50 -8.79
N GLU A 20 13.77 25.16 -10.07
CA GLU A 20 12.48 24.84 -10.70
C GLU A 20 11.82 23.64 -10.04
N SER A 21 12.58 22.59 -9.73
CA SER A 21 12.07 21.41 -9.04
C SER A 21 11.59 21.72 -7.62
N VAL A 22 12.35 22.51 -6.86
CA VAL A 22 11.97 22.92 -5.49
C VAL A 22 10.72 23.80 -5.52
N ASN A 23 10.64 24.74 -6.46
CA ASN A 23 9.44 25.57 -6.65
C ASN A 23 8.22 24.72 -7.00
N GLY A 24 8.37 23.74 -7.90
CA GLY A 24 7.31 22.80 -8.25
C GLY A 24 6.80 22.00 -7.05
N ILE A 25 7.70 21.51 -6.18
CA ILE A 25 7.32 20.85 -4.93
C ILE A 25 6.56 21.81 -4.01
N GLY A 26 7.01 23.06 -3.91
CA GLY A 26 6.34 24.10 -3.12
C GLY A 26 4.90 24.35 -3.56
N GLU A 27 4.65 24.45 -4.87
CA GLU A 27 3.28 24.61 -5.40
C GLU A 27 2.40 23.37 -5.14
N LEU A 28 2.94 22.16 -5.28
CA LEU A 28 2.22 20.93 -4.94
C LEU A 28 1.84 20.89 -3.46
N LEU A 29 2.76 21.28 -2.57
CA LEU A 29 2.49 21.32 -1.14
C LEU A 29 1.44 22.37 -0.78
N LYS A 30 1.45 23.55 -1.41
CA LYS A 30 0.39 24.56 -1.21
C LYS A 30 -1.00 24.00 -1.49
N ASN A 31 -1.15 23.25 -2.59
CA ASN A 31 -2.41 22.59 -2.93
C ASN A 31 -2.74 21.48 -1.91
N ALA A 32 -1.76 20.70 -1.47
CA ALA A 32 -1.97 19.66 -0.47
C ALA A 32 -2.41 20.22 0.90
N PHE A 33 -2.03 21.45 1.24
CA PHE A 33 -2.41 22.14 2.48
C PHE A 33 -3.61 23.08 2.32
N GLU A 34 -4.31 23.05 1.19
CA GLU A 34 -5.54 23.81 1.02
C GLU A 34 -6.56 23.43 2.10
N LYS A 35 -7.31 24.43 2.58
CA LYS A 35 -8.26 24.24 3.68
C LYS A 35 -9.27 23.14 3.36
N ASP A 36 -9.55 22.35 4.39
CA ASP A 36 -10.54 21.27 4.41
C ASP A 36 -10.25 20.09 3.46
N VAL A 37 -9.11 20.06 2.75
CA VAL A 37 -8.73 18.90 1.93
C VAL A 37 -8.65 17.64 2.80
N TYR A 38 -7.96 17.73 3.93
CA TYR A 38 -7.79 16.60 4.83
C TYR A 38 -9.12 16.06 5.39
N GLU A 39 -10.05 16.96 5.73
CA GLU A 39 -11.34 16.59 6.30
C GLU A 39 -12.27 15.91 5.27
N ARG A 40 -12.15 16.30 4.00
CA ARG A 40 -12.91 15.72 2.88
C ARG A 40 -12.44 14.33 2.45
N LEU A 41 -11.25 13.89 2.86
CA LEU A 41 -10.70 12.59 2.48
C LEU A 41 -11.35 11.43 3.25
N ASP A 42 -11.54 10.31 2.57
CA ASP A 42 -11.85 9.03 3.22
C ASP A 42 -10.68 8.56 4.09
N ILE A 43 -10.95 7.67 5.06
CA ILE A 43 -9.93 7.10 5.94
C ILE A 43 -8.76 6.51 5.15
N GLY A 44 -9.04 5.82 4.04
CA GLY A 44 -7.97 5.25 3.19
C GLY A 44 -7.07 6.33 2.59
N ASP A 45 -7.66 7.46 2.17
CA ASP A 45 -6.91 8.54 1.53
C ASP A 45 -6.24 9.47 2.55
N ARG A 46 -6.79 9.60 3.77
CA ARG A 46 -6.10 10.25 4.90
C ARG A 46 -4.80 9.53 5.26
N VAL A 47 -4.82 8.20 5.33
CA VAL A 47 -3.61 7.41 5.57
C VAL A 47 -2.56 7.64 4.48
N LYS A 48 -2.96 7.70 3.20
CA LYS A 48 -2.05 8.03 2.10
C LYS A 48 -1.51 9.45 2.21
N TYR A 49 -2.36 10.41 2.58
CA TYR A 49 -2.00 11.80 2.77
C TYR A 49 -0.94 11.95 3.88
N ASP A 50 -1.15 11.34 5.04
CA ASP A 50 -0.22 11.38 6.18
C ASP A 50 1.12 10.74 5.83
N LEU A 51 1.10 9.60 5.13
CA LEU A 51 2.30 8.92 4.64
C LEU A 51 3.06 9.76 3.61
N PHE A 52 2.33 10.38 2.67
CA PHE A 52 2.89 11.27 1.67
C PHE A 52 3.57 12.48 2.32
N LEU A 53 2.89 13.12 3.28
CA LEU A 53 3.42 14.30 3.94
C LEU A 53 4.66 13.96 4.78
N SER A 54 4.60 12.87 5.55
CA SER A 54 5.74 12.37 6.33
C SER A 54 6.94 12.03 5.46
N TYR A 55 6.72 11.35 4.33
CA TYR A 55 7.78 11.03 3.37
C TYR A 55 8.37 12.28 2.74
N THR A 56 7.53 13.25 2.38
CA THR A 56 7.96 14.51 1.74
C THR A 56 8.82 15.34 2.69
N LEU A 57 8.41 15.51 3.94
CA LEU A 57 9.19 16.24 4.96
C LEU A 57 10.58 15.61 5.16
N ASN A 58 10.63 14.28 5.33
CA ASN A 58 11.90 13.57 5.49
C ASN A 58 12.79 13.66 4.23
N SER A 59 12.19 13.63 3.04
CA SER A 59 12.92 13.78 1.77
C SER A 59 13.46 15.19 1.56
N LEU A 60 12.70 16.22 1.94
CA LEU A 60 13.15 17.61 1.91
C LEU A 60 14.29 17.85 2.92
N PHE A 61 14.22 17.21 4.09
CA PHE A 61 15.31 17.26 5.05
C PHE A 61 16.56 16.55 4.54
N TRP A 62 16.42 15.39 3.89
CA TRP A 62 17.52 14.73 3.19
C TRP A 62 18.16 15.64 2.15
N LEU A 63 17.34 16.35 1.37
CA LEU A 63 17.83 17.32 0.39
C LEU A 63 18.59 18.46 1.06
N TYR A 64 18.07 19.01 2.16
CA TYR A 64 18.73 20.07 2.94
C TYR A 64 20.11 19.65 3.44
N LEU A 65 20.25 18.44 4.00
CA LEU A 65 21.56 17.94 4.43
C LEU A 65 22.57 17.89 3.26
N ARG A 66 22.12 17.46 2.08
CA ARG A 66 22.97 17.45 0.88
C ARG A 66 23.40 18.84 0.44
N THR A 67 22.58 19.88 0.63
CA THR A 67 22.98 21.26 0.29
C THR A 67 23.96 21.85 1.30
N GLN A 68 23.94 21.37 2.54
CA GLN A 68 24.97 21.70 3.55
C GLN A 68 26.28 20.91 3.37
N GLY A 69 26.32 19.94 2.44
CA GLY A 69 27.47 19.07 2.24
C GLY A 69 27.59 17.92 3.23
N GLU A 70 26.56 17.70 4.05
CA GLU A 70 26.49 16.54 4.94
C GLU A 70 25.96 15.31 4.21
N ASP A 71 26.49 14.13 4.55
CA ASP A 71 26.03 12.85 4.01
C ASP A 71 24.75 12.38 4.77
N PRO A 72 23.57 12.41 4.13
CA PRO A 72 22.33 12.06 4.80
C PRO A 72 22.24 10.57 5.15
N ALA A 73 23.05 9.71 4.51
CA ALA A 73 23.08 8.28 4.80
C ALA A 73 23.65 7.96 6.19
N LYS A 74 24.47 8.88 6.73
CA LYS A 74 25.05 8.79 8.09
C LYS A 74 24.16 9.47 9.14
N HIS A 75 23.16 10.22 8.71
CA HIS A 75 22.25 10.96 9.59
C HIS A 75 21.02 10.11 9.95
N ALA A 76 20.40 10.38 11.10
CA ALA A 76 19.18 9.71 11.58
C ALA A 76 17.96 9.88 10.65
N VAL A 77 18.04 10.73 9.63
CA VAL A 77 16.96 10.89 8.64
C VAL A 77 16.74 9.60 7.84
N LYS A 78 17.80 8.80 7.65
CA LYS A 78 17.71 7.54 6.93
C LYS A 78 16.76 6.56 7.63
N SER A 79 16.87 6.41 8.94
CA SER A 79 15.97 5.55 9.70
C SER A 79 14.52 6.05 9.64
N GLU A 80 14.30 7.36 9.60
CA GLU A 80 12.94 7.91 9.44
C GLU A 80 12.35 7.63 8.05
N ILE A 81 13.15 7.73 6.99
CA ILE A 81 12.71 7.36 5.63
C ILE A 81 12.41 5.87 5.54
N ASP A 82 13.27 5.01 6.09
CA ASP A 82 13.06 3.56 6.10
C ASP A 82 11.79 3.20 6.89
N ARG A 83 11.56 3.84 8.03
CA ARG A 83 10.34 3.70 8.82
C ARG A 83 9.09 4.09 8.02
N VAL A 84 9.10 5.23 7.33
CA VAL A 84 7.96 5.65 6.47
C VAL A 84 7.75 4.67 5.32
N ARG A 85 8.83 4.10 4.75
CA ARG A 85 8.73 3.05 3.72
C ARG A 85 8.04 1.79 4.25
N ASP A 86 8.36 1.37 5.48
CA ASP A 86 7.72 0.22 6.11
C ASP A 86 6.22 0.45 6.30
N TYR A 87 5.82 1.66 6.72
CA TYR A 87 4.40 2.00 6.83
C TYR A 87 3.70 2.08 5.47
N ASN A 88 4.36 2.55 4.41
CA ASN A 88 3.83 2.48 3.04
C ASN A 88 3.58 1.02 2.60
N THR A 89 4.50 0.11 2.90
CA THR A 89 4.30 -1.33 2.62
C THR A 89 3.11 -1.88 3.40
N LYS A 90 2.96 -1.52 4.68
CA LYS A 90 1.81 -1.93 5.49
C LYS A 90 0.48 -1.38 4.96
N ALA A 91 0.45 -0.10 4.58
CA ALA A 91 -0.74 0.52 4.00
C ALA A 91 -1.15 -0.18 2.69
N LYS A 92 -0.16 -0.51 1.84
CA LYS A 92 -0.38 -1.29 0.62
C LYS A 92 -0.96 -2.68 0.91
N GLN A 93 -0.41 -3.40 1.89
CA GLN A 93 -0.93 -4.72 2.28
C GLN A 93 -2.40 -4.65 2.74
N VAL A 94 -2.79 -3.60 3.47
CA VAL A 94 -4.18 -3.40 3.90
C VAL A 94 -5.10 -3.14 2.70
N GLN A 95 -4.64 -2.34 1.74
CA GLN A 95 -5.37 -2.08 0.50
C GLN A 95 -5.52 -3.36 -0.34
N ASP A 96 -4.44 -4.11 -0.53
CA ASP A 96 -4.42 -5.35 -1.33
C ASP A 96 -5.31 -6.45 -0.72
N ARG A 97 -5.34 -6.55 0.62
CA ARG A 97 -6.27 -7.44 1.34
C ARG A 97 -7.74 -7.15 1.06
N ARG A 98 -8.09 -5.90 0.79
CA ARG A 98 -9.48 -5.49 0.50
C ARG A 98 -9.86 -5.69 -0.96
N THR A 99 -8.90 -5.56 -1.88
CA THR A 99 -9.19 -5.49 -3.31
C THR A 99 -8.78 -6.74 -4.09
N ILE A 100 -7.59 -7.29 -3.83
CA ILE A 100 -6.94 -8.28 -4.72
C ILE A 100 -7.01 -9.70 -4.13
N MET A 101 -7.05 -9.84 -2.79
CA MET A 101 -7.04 -11.16 -2.17
C MET A 101 -8.28 -11.99 -2.54
N PRO A 102 -8.11 -13.23 -3.03
CA PRO A 102 -9.23 -14.12 -3.32
C PRO A 102 -10.01 -14.40 -2.04
N ARG A 103 -11.33 -14.20 -2.12
CA ARG A 103 -12.24 -14.55 -1.03
C ARG A 103 -12.68 -15.99 -1.19
N ILE A 104 -12.71 -16.73 -0.09
CA ILE A 104 -13.25 -18.09 -0.07
C ILE A 104 -14.75 -18.00 -0.31
N ASP A 105 -15.25 -18.74 -1.29
CA ASP A 105 -16.68 -18.95 -1.47
C ASP A 105 -17.17 -19.90 -0.34
N VAL A 106 -17.76 -19.29 0.69
CA VAL A 106 -18.28 -20.00 1.85
C VAL A 106 -19.37 -21.00 1.44
N ALA A 107 -20.17 -20.68 0.43
CA ALA A 107 -21.23 -21.57 -0.04
C ALA A 107 -20.64 -22.79 -0.76
N ALA A 108 -19.61 -22.62 -1.58
CA ALA A 108 -18.90 -23.73 -2.19
C ALA A 108 -18.21 -24.61 -1.13
N ALA A 109 -17.54 -24.00 -0.15
CA ALA A 109 -16.92 -24.73 0.97
C ALA A 109 -17.94 -25.55 1.77
N GLN A 110 -19.12 -24.97 2.07
CA GLN A 110 -20.21 -25.69 2.74
C GLN A 110 -20.71 -26.89 1.93
N ARG A 111 -20.81 -26.77 0.60
CA ARG A 111 -21.20 -27.89 -0.27
C ARG A 111 -20.18 -29.02 -0.21
N PHE A 112 -18.88 -28.71 -0.27
CA PHE A 112 -17.81 -29.71 -0.16
C PHE A 112 -17.85 -30.43 1.20
N ILE A 113 -18.06 -29.69 2.29
CA ILE A 113 -18.18 -30.28 3.63
C ILE A 113 -19.41 -31.19 3.71
N ARG A 114 -20.57 -30.73 3.22
CA ARG A 114 -21.82 -31.51 3.27
C ARG A 114 -21.77 -32.77 2.42
N SER A 115 -21.14 -32.74 1.25
CA SER A 115 -20.93 -33.94 0.45
C SER A 115 -19.94 -34.91 1.09
N GLY A 116 -18.88 -34.40 1.74
CA GLY A 116 -17.89 -35.23 2.43
C GLY A 116 -18.42 -35.91 3.70
N LEU A 117 -19.43 -35.31 4.35
CA LEU A 117 -20.10 -35.87 5.53
C LEU A 117 -21.33 -36.73 5.18
N TRP A 118 -21.63 -36.91 3.89
CA TRP A 118 -22.76 -37.74 3.49
C TRP A 118 -22.44 -39.21 3.72
N GLN A 119 -23.26 -39.87 4.55
CA GLN A 119 -23.23 -41.32 4.76
C GLN A 119 -24.51 -41.93 4.16
N PRO A 120 -24.41 -43.03 3.41
CA PRO A 120 -25.59 -43.74 2.95
C PRO A 120 -26.34 -44.30 4.16
N ASN A 121 -27.66 -44.07 4.22
CA ASN A 121 -28.53 -44.69 5.21
C ASN A 121 -28.48 -46.21 5.00
N GLN A 122 -27.98 -46.97 5.98
CA GLN A 122 -28.00 -48.44 5.95
C GLN A 122 -29.44 -49.03 6.03
N SER A 123 -30.47 -48.19 6.14
CA SER A 123 -31.87 -48.59 6.29
C SER A 123 -32.54 -49.04 4.98
N ASP A 124 -31.96 -48.79 3.81
CA ASP A 124 -32.63 -49.10 2.53
C ASP A 124 -32.33 -50.53 2.02
N ASN A 125 -31.40 -51.26 2.64
CA ASN A 125 -31.03 -52.62 2.24
C ASN A 125 -31.74 -53.75 3.02
N GLN A 126 -32.59 -53.46 4.02
CA GLN A 126 -33.28 -54.52 4.78
C GLN A 126 -34.69 -54.85 4.26
N ASN A 127 -35.25 -54.05 3.36
CA ASN A 127 -36.62 -54.26 2.83
C ASN A 127 -36.66 -54.97 1.47
N ALA A 128 -35.52 -55.31 0.86
CA ALA A 128 -35.46 -55.97 -0.43
C ALA A 128 -35.51 -57.52 -0.34
N ASP A 129 -35.13 -58.10 0.80
CA ASP A 129 -34.98 -59.56 0.94
C ASP A 129 -36.19 -60.29 1.56
N ILE A 130 -37.24 -59.56 2.01
CA ILE A 130 -38.35 -60.17 2.77
C ILE A 130 -39.58 -60.58 1.93
N ASN A 131 -39.60 -60.30 0.61
CA ASN A 131 -40.80 -60.44 -0.22
C ASN A 131 -40.75 -61.53 -1.32
N VAL A 132 -39.81 -62.49 -1.24
CA VAL A 132 -39.60 -63.49 -2.33
C VAL A 132 -39.96 -64.95 -1.95
N GLU A 133 -40.25 -65.28 -0.68
CA GLU A 133 -40.61 -66.65 -0.28
C GLU A 133 -42.04 -66.74 0.29
N GLY A 134 -43.03 -67.10 -0.54
CA GLY A 134 -44.38 -67.40 -0.04
C GLY A 134 -45.52 -67.40 -1.06
N ALA A 135 -45.38 -68.07 -2.20
CA ALA A 135 -46.52 -68.43 -3.04
C ALA A 135 -46.20 -69.67 -3.88
N GLU A 136 -46.37 -70.86 -3.31
CA GLU A 136 -46.69 -72.13 -4.00
C GLU A 136 -47.21 -73.16 -2.98
#